data_AF-A0A933UWK4-F1
#
_entry.id   AF-A0A933UWK4-F1
#
_cell.length_a   1.000
_cell.length_b   1.000
_cell.length_c   1.000
_cell.angle_alpha   90.00
_cell.angle_beta   90.00
_cell.angle_gamma   90.00
#
_symmetry.space_group_name_H-M   'P 1'
#
loop_
_entity.id
_entity.type
_entity.pdbx_description
1 polymer ?
#
loop_
_entity_poly.entity_id
_entity_poly.type
_entity_poly.pdbx_seq_one_letter_code
_entity_poly.pdbx_strand_id
1 'polypeptide(L)'
;MNKDHVTIQEAADLSKKSIQTIRRAIKSKKIKIKKQKTPQGFNYLLDRASFCDFFGIRNTEKFTQGEKKDANIKAKTTKSFVKIDDENHTQDFHITADDFKKFTQTLERMVNQHSEERQNFLRLMNTLQEKIFVLENQLNLLKAPQKKWYSFWR
;
A
#
# COMPACT_ATOMS: atom_id res chain seq x y z
N MET A 1 -13.39 9.83 -26.76
CA MET A 1 -13.09 11.13 -26.15
C MET A 1 -11.98 10.92 -25.13
N ASN A 2 -10.75 11.28 -25.48
CA ASN A 2 -9.63 11.23 -24.54
C ASN A 2 -9.87 12.30 -23.49
N LYS A 3 -10.24 11.88 -22.28
CA LYS A 3 -10.22 12.79 -21.14
C LYS A 3 -8.75 13.03 -20.82
N ASP A 4 -8.23 14.15 -21.29
CA ASP A 4 -6.84 14.58 -21.02
C ASP A 4 -6.58 14.76 -19.52
N HIS A 5 -7.66 14.89 -18.75
CA HIS A 5 -7.63 15.10 -17.32
C HIS A 5 -8.30 13.95 -16.57
N VAL A 6 -7.66 13.51 -15.50
CA VAL A 6 -8.09 12.40 -14.66
C VAL A 6 -8.32 12.90 -13.23
N THR A 7 -9.33 12.39 -12.54
CA THR A 7 -9.60 12.75 -11.14
C THR A 7 -8.59 12.07 -10.19
N ILE A 8 -8.49 12.55 -8.95
CA ILE A 8 -7.59 11.94 -7.95
C ILE A 8 -7.91 10.45 -7.71
N GLN A 9 -9.20 10.07 -7.75
CA GLN A 9 -9.64 8.68 -7.54
C GLN A 9 -9.21 7.80 -8.70
N GLU A 10 -9.54 8.19 -9.92
CA GLU A 10 -9.14 7.44 -11.13
C GLU A 10 -7.61 7.34 -11.25
N ALA A 11 -6.87 8.38 -10.85
CA ALA A 11 -5.42 8.36 -10.81
C ALA A 11 -4.86 7.37 -9.76
N ALA A 12 -5.56 7.19 -8.64
CA ALA A 12 -5.21 6.20 -7.61
C ALA A 12 -5.31 4.79 -8.16
N ASP A 13 -6.40 4.53 -8.89
CA ASP A 13 -6.66 3.26 -9.52
C ASP A 13 -5.65 2.97 -10.64
N LEU A 14 -5.33 3.96 -11.47
CA LEU A 14 -4.33 3.84 -12.55
C LEU A 14 -2.92 3.56 -12.03
N SER A 15 -2.50 4.25 -10.98
CA SER A 15 -1.14 4.10 -10.42
C SER A 15 -1.00 2.96 -9.42
N LYS A 16 -2.11 2.34 -9.01
CA LYS A 16 -2.17 1.39 -7.88
C LYS A 16 -1.53 1.95 -6.61
N LYS A 17 -1.63 3.27 -6.40
CA LYS A 17 -1.10 3.96 -5.22
C LYS A 17 -2.23 4.58 -4.41
N SER A 18 -1.97 4.81 -3.12
CA SER A 18 -2.96 5.44 -2.25
C SER A 18 -3.31 6.86 -2.72
N ILE A 19 -4.55 7.28 -2.47
CA ILE A 19 -5.02 8.67 -2.69
C ILE A 19 -4.08 9.69 -2.00
N GLN A 20 -3.52 9.33 -0.84
CA GLN A 20 -2.59 10.20 -0.12
C GLN A 20 -1.27 10.40 -0.86
N THR A 21 -0.77 9.36 -1.53
CA THR A 21 0.44 9.45 -2.36
C THR A 21 0.23 10.43 -3.51
N ILE A 22 -0.94 10.40 -4.14
CA ILE A 22 -1.30 11.34 -5.21
C ILE A 22 -1.44 12.76 -4.66
N ARG A 23 -2.10 12.94 -3.51
CA ARG A 23 -2.17 14.25 -2.84
C ARG A 23 -0.79 14.80 -2.51
N ARG A 24 0.15 13.98 -2.07
CA ARG A 24 1.55 14.38 -1.82
C ARG A 24 2.25 14.77 -3.12
N ALA A 25 2.06 14.01 -4.19
CA ALA A 25 2.62 14.35 -5.51
C ALA A 25 2.11 15.72 -6.01
N ILE A 26 0.81 15.97 -5.87
CA ILE A 26 0.18 17.27 -6.17
C ILE A 26 0.80 18.39 -5.31
N LYS A 27 0.91 18.19 -3.99
CA LYS A 27 1.51 19.18 -3.09
C LYS A 27 2.98 19.49 -3.43
N SER A 28 3.73 18.47 -3.84
CA SER A 28 5.12 18.62 -4.26
C SER A 28 5.30 19.24 -5.65
N LYS A 29 4.21 19.67 -6.33
CA LYS A 29 4.21 20.28 -7.67
C LYS A 29 4.89 19.43 -8.76
N LYS A 30 4.95 18.11 -8.57
CA LYS A 30 5.59 17.18 -9.51
C LYS A 30 4.71 16.82 -10.71
N ILE A 31 3.42 17.19 -10.68
CA ILE A 31 2.42 16.85 -11.70
C ILE A 31 1.60 18.11 -12.01
N LYS A 32 1.29 18.34 -13.29
CA LYS A 32 0.43 19.44 -13.72
C LYS A 32 -1.01 19.20 -13.27
N ILE A 33 -1.60 20.20 -12.63
CA ILE A 33 -2.96 20.14 -12.07
C ILE A 33 -3.81 21.31 -12.54
N LYS A 34 -5.10 21.03 -12.77
CA LYS A 34 -6.15 22.01 -12.96
C LYS A 34 -7.13 21.94 -11.79
N LYS A 35 -7.53 23.10 -11.27
CA LYS A 35 -8.54 23.19 -10.20
C LYS A 35 -9.90 23.48 -10.81
N GLN A 36 -10.90 22.67 -10.50
CA GLN A 36 -12.30 22.91 -10.86
C GLN A 36 -13.07 23.29 -9.61
N LYS A 37 -13.72 24.47 -9.62
CA LYS A 37 -14.60 24.91 -8.54
C LYS A 37 -15.87 24.06 -8.52
N THR A 38 -16.29 23.65 -7.33
CA THR A 38 -17.57 23.01 -7.06
C THR A 38 -18.27 23.74 -5.91
N PRO A 39 -19.60 23.63 -5.76
CA PRO A 39 -20.31 24.27 -4.65
C PRO A 39 -19.80 23.85 -3.26
N GLN A 40 -19.19 22.66 -3.18
CA GLN A 40 -18.62 22.08 -1.96
C GLN A 40 -17.10 22.32 -1.83
N GLY A 41 -16.45 23.00 -2.78
CA GLY A 41 -15.01 23.29 -2.75
C GLY A 41 -14.32 23.22 -4.10
N PHE A 42 -13.31 22.35 -4.21
CA PHE A 42 -12.50 22.22 -5.43
C PHE A 42 -12.14 20.76 -5.71
N ASN A 43 -12.26 20.36 -6.97
CA ASN A 43 -11.73 19.10 -7.49
C ASN A 43 -10.41 19.34 -8.23
N TYR A 44 -9.44 18.47 -7.99
CA TYR A 44 -8.17 18.47 -8.73
C TYR A 44 -8.28 17.52 -9.91
N LEU A 45 -7.99 18.07 -11.08
CA LEU A 45 -7.88 17.37 -12.34
C LEU A 45 -6.39 17.27 -12.69
N LEU A 46 -5.90 16.04 -12.82
CA LEU A 46 -4.52 15.71 -13.12
C LEU A 46 -4.36 15.56 -14.63
N ASP A 47 -3.35 16.19 -15.21
CA ASP A 47 -2.98 15.95 -16.61
C ASP A 47 -2.42 14.53 -16.76
N ARG A 48 -3.03 13.75 -17.66
CA ARG A 48 -2.73 12.31 -17.79
C ARG A 48 -1.31 12.07 -18.27
N ALA A 49 -0.79 12.88 -19.20
CA ALA A 49 0.57 12.75 -19.72
C ALA A 49 1.61 12.97 -18.61
N SER A 50 1.53 14.15 -17.95
CA SER A 50 2.41 14.50 -16.83
C SER A 50 2.34 13.48 -15.68
N PHE A 51 1.17 12.89 -15.44
CA PHE A 51 0.98 11.86 -14.41
C PHE A 51 1.64 10.52 -14.79
N CYS A 52 1.45 10.07 -16.02
CA CYS A 52 2.04 8.83 -16.53
C CYS A 52 3.57 8.89 -16.54
N ASP A 53 4.14 10.02 -16.93
CA ASP A 53 5.60 10.23 -16.92
C ASP A 53 6.18 10.13 -15.51
N PHE A 54 5.52 10.77 -14.53
CA PHE A 54 6.01 10.78 -13.15
C PHE A 54 5.94 9.41 -12.47
N PHE A 55 4.91 8.62 -12.78
CA PHE A 55 4.71 7.31 -12.17
C PHE A 55 5.23 6.14 -13.00
N GLY A 56 5.80 6.40 -14.19
CA GLY A 56 6.32 5.36 -15.09
C GLY A 56 5.23 4.40 -15.58
N ILE A 57 3.99 4.89 -15.71
CA ILE A 57 2.86 4.07 -16.14
C ILE A 57 2.88 4.05 -17.67
N ARG A 58 3.28 2.91 -18.27
CA ARG A 58 3.08 2.68 -19.70
C ARG A 58 1.58 2.81 -19.98
N ASN A 59 1.18 3.77 -20.82
CA ASN A 59 -0.19 3.91 -21.31
C ASN A 59 -0.53 2.72 -22.23
N THR A 60 -0.72 1.54 -21.65
CA THR A 60 -1.45 0.47 -22.30
C THR A 60 -2.91 0.76 -22.06
N GLU A 61 -3.49 1.53 -22.97
CA GLU A 61 -4.94 1.69 -23.01
C GLU A 61 -5.60 0.31 -23.12
N LYS A 62 -6.74 0.19 -22.42
CA LYS A 62 -7.71 -0.90 -22.39
C LYS A 62 -7.46 -1.98 -21.32
N PHE A 63 -8.01 -1.73 -20.13
CA PHE A 63 -8.76 -2.78 -19.44
C PHE A 63 -10.13 -2.24 -19.07
N THR A 64 -11.11 -2.81 -19.76
CA THR A 64 -12.54 -2.74 -19.50
C THR A 64 -12.87 -3.16 -18.07
N GLN A 65 -13.95 -2.59 -17.55
CA GLN A 65 -14.67 -3.01 -16.35
C GLN A 65 -14.79 -4.54 -16.24
N GLY A 66 -14.68 -5.08 -15.03
CA GLY A 66 -15.27 -6.38 -14.72
C GLY A 66 -14.51 -7.26 -13.75
N GLU A 67 -15.13 -7.44 -12.58
CA GLU A 67 -15.15 -8.67 -11.77
C GLU A 67 -14.06 -8.92 -10.71
N LYS A 68 -14.60 -9.01 -9.49
CA LYS A 68 -14.04 -9.64 -8.30
C LYS A 68 -13.79 -11.13 -8.56
N LYS A 69 -12.74 -11.70 -7.96
CA LYS A 69 -12.83 -12.84 -7.03
C LYS A 69 -11.46 -13.22 -6.47
N ASP A 70 -11.53 -13.65 -5.22
CA ASP A 70 -10.47 -14.14 -4.36
C ASP A 70 -9.79 -15.43 -4.85
N ALA A 71 -8.69 -15.72 -4.13
CA ALA A 71 -8.08 -17.03 -3.89
C ALA A 71 -6.93 -17.48 -4.80
N ASN A 72 -5.72 -17.23 -4.28
CA ASN A 72 -4.77 -18.24 -3.82
C ASN A 72 -4.12 -19.20 -4.84
N ILE A 73 -2.80 -19.38 -4.62
CA ILE A 73 -1.98 -20.56 -4.89
C ILE A 73 -0.99 -20.49 -6.07
N LYS A 74 0.29 -20.60 -5.66
CA LYS A 74 1.48 -21.18 -6.31
C LYS A 74 2.31 -20.28 -7.22
N ALA A 75 3.34 -19.73 -6.57
CA ALA A 75 4.67 -19.57 -7.13
C ALA A 75 5.09 -20.80 -7.93
N LYS A 76 5.23 -20.61 -9.24
CA LYS A 76 6.06 -21.46 -10.10
C LYS A 76 7.08 -20.56 -10.77
N THR A 77 8.31 -20.71 -10.33
CA THR A 77 9.51 -20.25 -10.99
C THR A 77 9.56 -20.85 -12.39
N THR A 78 9.29 -20.03 -13.41
CA THR A 78 9.71 -20.28 -14.78
C THR A 78 10.50 -19.07 -15.22
N LYS A 79 11.81 -19.26 -15.39
CA LYS A 79 12.69 -18.32 -16.10
C LYS A 79 12.17 -18.19 -17.53
N SER A 80 11.31 -17.22 -17.78
CA SER A 80 10.97 -16.79 -19.14
C SER A 80 12.00 -15.73 -19.54
N PHE A 81 12.97 -16.15 -20.35
CA PHE A 81 13.73 -15.24 -21.20
C PHE A 81 12.72 -14.47 -22.06
N VAL A 82 12.52 -13.20 -21.75
CA VAL A 82 11.77 -12.29 -22.62
C VAL A 82 12.78 -11.82 -23.67
N LYS A 83 12.69 -12.38 -24.89
CA LYS A 83 13.27 -11.74 -26.06
C LYS A 83 12.39 -10.53 -26.37
N ILE A 84 12.93 -9.34 -26.10
CA ILE A 84 12.35 -8.07 -26.56
C ILE A 84 13.07 -7.76 -27.86
N ASP A 85 12.46 -8.12 -28.98
CA ASP A 85 12.85 -7.59 -30.28
C ASP A 85 12.26 -6.18 -30.39
N ASP A 86 12.96 -5.21 -29.79
CA ASP A 86 12.76 -3.78 -30.07
C ASP A 86 13.97 -3.31 -30.88
N GLU A 87 13.78 -3.23 -32.20
CA GLU A 87 14.70 -2.53 -33.08
C GLU A 87 14.78 -1.06 -32.63
N ASN A 88 16.01 -0.60 -32.34
CA ASN A 88 16.43 0.78 -32.06
C ASN A 88 16.60 1.23 -30.59
N HIS A 89 17.10 0.42 -29.66
CA HIS A 89 17.87 0.92 -28.51
C HIS A 89 18.83 -0.16 -27.97
N THR A 90 19.94 -0.40 -28.66
CA THR A 90 21.11 -1.09 -28.08
C THR A 90 21.81 -0.13 -27.11
N GLN A 91 21.27 -0.02 -25.89
CA GLN A 91 22.07 0.42 -24.75
C GLN A 91 22.67 -0.83 -24.13
N ASP A 92 23.99 -0.95 -24.25
CA ASP A 92 24.76 -1.97 -23.54
C ASP A 92 24.58 -1.78 -22.03
N PHE A 93 23.74 -2.61 -21.42
CA PHE A 93 23.61 -2.68 -19.96
C PHE A 93 24.85 -3.34 -19.38
N HIS A 94 25.87 -2.55 -19.06
CA HIS A 94 26.99 -3.01 -18.25
C HIS A 94 26.54 -3.13 -16.80
N ILE A 95 26.08 -4.32 -16.40
CA ILE A 95 25.82 -4.64 -15.00
C ILE A 95 27.16 -4.62 -14.28
N THR A 96 27.40 -3.57 -13.51
CA THR A 96 28.66 -3.38 -12.76
C THR A 96 28.55 -4.10 -11.42
N ALA A 97 29.68 -4.62 -10.90
CA ALA A 97 29.73 -5.27 -9.59
C ALA A 97 29.21 -4.35 -8.45
N ASP A 98 29.32 -3.03 -8.63
CA ASP A 98 28.80 -2.03 -7.70
C ASP A 98 27.26 -2.02 -7.60
N ASP A 99 26.55 -2.36 -8.68
CA ASP A 99 25.09 -2.43 -8.66
C ASP A 99 24.61 -3.66 -7.90
N PHE A 100 25.32 -4.78 -8.00
CA PHE A 100 25.10 -5.95 -7.14
C PHE A 100 25.34 -5.61 -5.68
N LYS A 101 26.41 -4.86 -5.36
CA LYS A 101 26.70 -4.44 -3.98
C LYS A 101 25.62 -3.50 -3.41
N LYS A 102 25.11 -2.56 -4.20
CA LYS A 102 23.98 -1.70 -3.79
C LYS A 102 22.70 -2.52 -3.61
N PHE A 103 22.49 -3.51 -4.46
CA PHE A 103 21.34 -4.41 -4.35
C PHE A 103 21.41 -5.26 -3.08
N THR A 104 22.56 -5.87 -2.76
CA THR A 104 22.72 -6.65 -1.52
C THR A 104 22.54 -5.78 -0.28
N GLN A 105 23.07 -4.56 -0.27
CA GLN A 105 22.84 -3.60 0.81
C GLN A 105 21.36 -3.23 0.98
N THR A 106 20.62 -3.12 -0.12
CA THR A 106 19.19 -2.83 -0.08
C THR A 106 18.40 -4.02 0.46
N LEU A 107 18.74 -5.23 0.05
CA LEU A 107 18.15 -6.45 0.60
C LEU A 107 18.44 -6.60 2.09
N GLU A 108 19.68 -6.37 2.52
CA GLU A 108 20.07 -6.43 3.93
C GLU A 108 19.27 -5.42 4.76
N ARG A 109 19.11 -4.18 4.28
CA ARG A 109 18.26 -3.18 4.92
C ARG A 109 16.81 -3.63 5.02
N MET A 110 16.25 -4.18 3.95
CA MET A 110 14.87 -4.67 3.94
C MET A 110 14.66 -5.82 4.94
N VAL A 111 15.62 -6.75 5.03
CA VAL A 111 15.58 -7.86 5.98
C VAL A 111 15.65 -7.34 7.41
N ASN A 112 16.52 -6.36 7.69
CA ASN A 112 16.64 -5.75 9.01
C ASN A 112 15.35 -5.01 9.39
N GLN A 113 14.79 -4.20 8.48
CA GLN A 113 13.51 -3.52 8.70
C GLN A 113 12.38 -4.50 9.00
N HIS A 114 12.28 -5.59 8.24
CA HIS A 114 11.27 -6.61 8.47
C HIS A 114 11.45 -7.35 9.81
N SER A 115 12.69 -7.55 10.26
CA SER A 115 12.98 -8.09 11.59
C SER A 115 12.49 -7.16 12.70
N GLU A 116 12.75 -5.85 12.57
CA GLU A 116 12.29 -4.83 13.53
C GLU A 116 10.75 -4.74 13.57
N GLU A 117 10.09 -4.78 12.41
CA GLU A 117 8.63 -4.80 12.32
C GLU A 117 8.04 -6.02 13.03
N ARG A 118 8.64 -7.21 12.85
CA ARG A 118 8.22 -8.43 13.57
C ARG A 118 8.36 -8.28 15.08
N GLN A 119 9.46 -7.69 15.56
CA GLN A 119 9.64 -7.45 17.00
C GLN A 119 8.62 -6.46 17.56
N ASN A 120 8.35 -5.36 16.83
CA ASN A 120 7.32 -4.40 17.23
C ASN A 120 5.92 -5.03 17.24
N PHE A 121 5.60 -5.87 16.25
CA PHE A 121 4.34 -6.61 16.24
C PHE A 121 4.21 -7.55 17.44
N LEU A 122 5.26 -8.29 17.78
CA LEU A 122 5.25 -9.17 18.97
C LEU A 122 5.05 -8.37 20.26
N ARG A 123 5.68 -7.19 20.39
CA ARG A 123 5.43 -6.30 21.53
C ARG A 123 3.97 -5.87 21.59
N LEU A 124 3.39 -5.44 20.48
CA LEU A 124 1.98 -5.06 20.42
C LEU A 124 1.06 -6.23 20.80
N MET A 125 1.34 -7.43 20.31
CA MET A 125 0.60 -8.63 20.67
C MET A 125 0.68 -8.93 22.17
N ASN A 126 1.87 -8.83 22.77
CA ASN A 126 2.02 -9.01 24.21
C ASN A 126 1.20 -7.97 24.98
N THR A 127 1.24 -6.69 24.60
CA THR A 127 0.43 -5.65 25.27
C THR A 127 -1.08 -5.87 25.11
N LEU A 128 -1.51 -6.42 23.97
CA LEU A 128 -2.90 -6.73 23.72
C LEU A 128 -3.33 -7.95 24.53
N GLN A 129 -2.50 -8.98 24.62
CA GLN A 129 -2.73 -10.15 25.47
C GLN A 129 -2.81 -9.75 26.95
N GLU A 130 -1.92 -8.90 27.44
CA GLU A 130 -1.98 -8.36 28.82
C GLU A 130 -3.32 -7.64 29.07
N LYS A 131 -3.75 -6.79 28.13
CA LYS A 131 -5.05 -6.10 28.24
C LYS A 131 -6.23 -7.06 28.21
N ILE A 132 -6.20 -8.07 27.34
CA ILE A 132 -7.23 -9.12 27.30
C ILE A 132 -7.27 -9.85 28.64
N PHE A 133 -6.12 -10.22 29.19
CA PHE A 133 -6.05 -10.90 30.49
C PHE A 133 -6.63 -10.05 31.62
N VAL A 134 -6.31 -8.75 31.66
CA VAL A 134 -6.90 -7.82 32.64
C VAL A 134 -8.42 -7.73 32.48
N LEU A 135 -8.91 -7.60 31.23
CA LEU A 135 -10.33 -7.54 30.95
C LEU A 135 -11.03 -8.85 31.29
N GLU A 136 -10.41 -9.99 31.03
CA GLU A 136 -10.92 -11.31 31.40
C GLU A 136 -11.02 -11.45 32.93
N ASN A 137 -10.00 -11.00 33.66
CA ASN A 137 -10.03 -10.98 35.12
C ASN A 137 -11.14 -10.06 35.66
N GLN A 138 -11.26 -8.84 35.12
CA GLN A 138 -12.36 -7.92 35.48
C GLN A 138 -13.74 -8.51 35.18
N LEU A 139 -13.89 -9.18 34.04
CA LEU A 139 -15.13 -9.84 33.64
C LEU A 139 -15.44 -11.02 34.57
N ASN A 140 -14.44 -11.81 34.96
CA ASN A 140 -14.60 -12.88 35.94
C ASN A 140 -14.99 -12.36 37.33
N LEU A 141 -14.43 -11.22 37.77
CA LEU A 141 -14.83 -10.55 39.01
C LEU A 141 -16.28 -10.02 38.96
N LEU A 142 -16.72 -9.52 37.80
CA LEU A 142 -18.11 -9.09 37.59
C LEU A 142 -19.10 -10.27 37.48
N LYS A 143 -18.65 -11.42 36.97
CA LYS A 143 -19.43 -12.66 36.91
C LYS A 143 -19.51 -13.40 38.25
N ALA A 144 -18.59 -13.13 39.18
CA ALA A 144 -18.66 -13.71 40.50
C ALA A 144 -19.99 -13.29 41.18
N PRO A 145 -20.76 -14.22 41.77
CA PRO A 145 -22.00 -13.86 42.42
C PRO A 145 -21.69 -12.89 43.56
N GLN A 146 -22.17 -11.65 43.42
CA GLN A 146 -22.06 -10.68 44.50
C GLN A 146 -22.90 -11.18 45.66
N LYS A 147 -22.25 -11.84 46.63
CA LYS A 147 -22.87 -12.22 47.90
C LYS A 147 -23.24 -10.91 48.60
N LYS A 148 -24.49 -10.49 48.42
CA LYS A 148 -25.07 -9.35 49.13
C LYS A 148 -24.93 -9.66 50.62
N TRP A 149 -24.24 -8.81 51.38
CA TRP A 149 -23.90 -9.11 52.78
C TRP A 149 -25.12 -9.42 53.66
N TYR A 150 -26.32 -8.95 53.26
CA TYR A 150 -27.60 -9.25 53.90
C TYR A 150 -28.10 -10.69 53.70
N SER A 151 -27.53 -11.48 52.79
CA SER A 151 -27.87 -12.92 52.61
C SER A 151 -27.29 -13.82 53.69
N PHE A 152 -26.40 -13.29 54.53
CA PHE A 152 -25.82 -14.00 55.67
C PHE A 152 -26.71 -13.95 56.94
N TRP A 153 -27.69 -13.04 56.96
CA TRP A 153 -28.54 -12.78 58.14
C TRP A 153 -29.98 -13.25 57.98
N ARG A 154 -30.26 -14.13 57.01
CA ARG A 154 -31.56 -14.76 56.80
C ARG A 154 -31.40 -16.27 56.89
#